data_AF-A0A210PSY9-F1
#
_entry.id   AF-A0A210PSY9-F1
#
_cell.length_a   1.000
_cell.length_b   1.000
_cell.length_c   1.000
_cell.angle_alpha   90.00
_cell.angle_beta   90.00
_cell.angle_gamma   90.00
#
_symmetry.space_group_name_H-M   'P 1'
#
loop_
_entity.id
_entity.type
_entity.pdbx_description
1 polymer ?
#
loop_
_entity_poly.entity_id
_entity_poly.type
_entity_poly.pdbx_seq_one_letter_code
_entity_poly.pdbx_strand_id
1 'polypeptide(L)'
;MDMLYEYHSNQSGDANNVLMHCLGHWRMTKLFHDLAFLPQVIVPGSQLLVQNKMVPLRFWHDQLFAKPAKHGGVVAWHQDFSYWTRTTPMMHLTVHIALDDQTEENGGLYYIPGSHRWTRNGKPLPVTDFNFADMESIQTILTEEEKQQFKPVCGKLRKGHASFHHPLAVHGSYGNRSEVPRRAAVLNYFGDGVKSSTNEDLLKGIKIPEGEKMEGQFFPLVFDPAWMS
;
A
#
# COMPACT_ATOMS: atom_id res chain seq x y z
N MET A 1 -3.30 20.20 10.03
CA MET A 1 -3.62 18.75 9.98
C MET A 1 -4.86 18.44 9.15
N ASP A 2 -5.67 19.44 8.80
CA ASP A 2 -6.98 19.26 8.11
C ASP A 2 -6.93 18.67 6.69
N MET A 3 -5.75 18.62 6.06
CA MET A 3 -5.58 18.04 4.73
C MET A 3 -5.27 16.53 4.74
N LEU A 4 -4.94 15.97 5.89
CA LEU A 4 -4.64 14.54 6.03
C LEU A 4 -5.93 13.72 6.09
N TYR A 5 -5.93 12.57 5.42
CA TYR A 5 -7.03 11.62 5.50
C TYR A 5 -7.01 10.88 6.84
N GLU A 6 -5.80 10.55 7.30
CA GLU A 6 -5.55 9.77 8.51
C GLU A 6 -4.18 10.15 9.07
N TYR A 7 -4.02 10.18 10.40
CA TYR A 7 -2.74 10.44 11.05
C TYR A 7 -2.67 9.71 12.39
N HIS A 8 -1.65 8.87 12.51
CA HIS A 8 -1.29 8.16 13.73
C HIS A 8 0.18 8.45 14.04
N SER A 9 0.43 9.16 15.14
CA SER A 9 1.80 9.30 15.67
C SER A 9 2.34 7.96 16.17
N ASN A 10 1.45 7.08 16.62
CA ASN A 10 1.72 5.68 16.90
C ASN A 10 0.46 4.83 16.64
N GLN A 11 0.43 4.08 15.54
CA GLN A 11 -0.72 3.25 15.16
C GLN A 11 -0.91 2.02 16.07
N SER A 12 0.16 1.51 16.69
CA SER A 12 0.05 0.33 17.57
C SER A 12 -0.51 0.66 18.94
N GLY A 13 -0.43 1.93 19.37
CA GLY A 13 -0.74 2.37 20.73
C GLY A 13 0.31 1.98 21.79
N ASP A 14 1.32 1.18 21.46
CA ASP A 14 2.39 0.74 22.38
C ASP A 14 3.67 1.55 22.16
N ALA A 15 4.18 2.18 23.23
CA ALA A 15 5.40 2.99 23.23
C ALA A 15 6.68 2.21 22.86
N ASN A 16 6.66 0.88 22.95
CA ASN A 16 7.76 0.01 22.52
C ASN A 16 7.58 -0.55 21.10
N ASN A 17 6.46 -0.24 20.44
CA ASN A 17 6.07 -0.75 19.13
C ASN A 17 5.61 0.41 18.21
N VAL A 18 6.38 1.49 18.17
CA VAL A 18 5.97 2.75 17.53
C VAL A 18 5.90 2.64 16.02
N LEU A 19 4.73 2.89 15.45
CA LEU A 19 4.53 2.99 14.00
C LEU A 19 3.88 4.34 13.67
N MET A 20 4.66 5.27 13.11
CA MET A 20 4.06 6.47 12.54
C MET A 20 3.46 6.10 11.18
N HIS A 21 2.18 6.41 11.01
CA HIS A 21 1.43 6.15 9.79
C HIS A 21 0.52 7.34 9.49
N CYS A 22 0.50 7.78 8.24
CA CYS A 22 -0.35 8.89 7.84
C CYS A 22 -0.67 8.83 6.35
N LEU A 23 -1.85 9.32 5.99
CA LEU A 23 -2.40 9.33 4.63
C LEU A 23 -2.75 10.76 4.20
N GLY A 24 -2.51 11.09 2.92
CA GLY A 24 -2.90 12.37 2.32
C GLY A 24 -1.80 13.43 2.28
N HIS A 25 -0.53 13.06 2.43
CA HIS A 25 0.57 14.03 2.46
C HIS A 25 0.84 14.65 1.09
N TRP A 26 0.44 13.99 0.01
CA TRP A 26 0.47 14.53 -1.35
C TRP A 26 -0.23 15.90 -1.46
N ARG A 27 -1.15 16.21 -0.54
CA ARG A 27 -1.87 17.51 -0.46
C ARG A 27 -1.15 18.57 0.37
N MET A 28 -0.08 18.21 1.07
CA MET A 28 0.57 19.09 2.04
C MET A 28 1.68 19.93 1.44
N THR A 29 2.48 19.36 0.55
CA THR A 29 3.63 20.04 -0.05
C THR A 29 3.76 19.67 -1.52
N LYS A 30 4.37 20.57 -2.30
CA LYS A 30 4.68 20.30 -3.71
C LYS A 30 5.55 19.04 -3.88
N LEU A 31 6.46 18.79 -2.94
CA LEU A 31 7.33 17.60 -2.99
C LEU A 31 6.51 16.31 -2.93
N PHE A 32 5.60 16.18 -1.96
CA PHE A 32 4.76 14.99 -1.85
C PHE A 32 3.74 14.89 -2.99
N HIS A 33 3.23 16.03 -3.47
CA HIS A 33 2.38 16.07 -4.64
C HIS A 33 3.09 15.44 -5.85
N ASP A 34 4.31 15.90 -6.14
CA ASP A 34 5.06 15.48 -7.33
C ASP A 34 5.45 14.00 -7.28
N LEU A 35 5.58 13.38 -6.09
CA LEU A 35 5.80 11.95 -5.95
C LEU A 35 4.73 11.11 -6.66
N ALA A 36 3.47 11.54 -6.61
CA ALA A 36 2.35 10.83 -7.23
C ALA A 36 2.47 10.79 -8.78
N PHE A 37 3.25 11.70 -9.37
CA PHE A 37 3.41 11.87 -10.82
C PHE A 37 4.80 11.47 -11.33
N LEU A 38 5.63 10.83 -10.51
CA LEU A 38 6.99 10.46 -10.93
C LEU A 38 6.97 9.49 -12.11
N PRO A 39 7.58 9.82 -13.26
CA PRO A 39 7.63 8.93 -14.44
C PRO A 39 8.20 7.55 -14.14
N GLN A 40 9.21 7.48 -13.26
CA GLN A 40 9.85 6.25 -12.79
C GLN A 40 8.90 5.33 -12.00
N VAL A 41 7.75 5.86 -11.55
CA VAL A 41 6.71 5.12 -10.82
C VAL A 41 5.53 4.84 -11.73
N ILE A 42 4.98 5.86 -12.40
CA ILE A 42 3.74 5.75 -13.16
C ILE A 42 3.90 4.96 -14.46
N VAL A 43 5.06 5.04 -15.14
CA VAL A 43 5.28 4.31 -16.39
C VAL A 43 5.40 2.80 -16.11
N PRO A 44 6.26 2.32 -15.18
CA PRO A 44 6.25 0.91 -14.80
C PRO A 44 4.93 0.47 -14.17
N GLY A 45 4.28 1.33 -13.38
CA GLY A 45 2.97 1.05 -12.81
C GLY A 45 1.95 0.72 -13.89
N SER A 46 1.91 1.50 -14.98
CA SER A 46 1.01 1.29 -16.10
C SER A 46 1.30 -0.03 -16.83
N GLN A 47 2.59 -0.37 -16.98
CA GLN A 47 3.04 -1.62 -17.60
C GLN A 47 2.70 -2.86 -16.76
N LEU A 48 2.76 -2.74 -15.44
CA LEU A 48 2.57 -3.85 -14.50
C LEU A 48 1.10 -4.09 -14.15
N LEU A 49 0.25 -3.07 -14.24
CA LEU A 49 -1.13 -3.15 -13.76
C LEU A 49 -2.00 -4.14 -14.55
N VAL A 50 -1.85 -4.17 -15.87
CA VAL A 50 -2.56 -5.10 -16.76
C VAL A 50 -1.55 -5.84 -17.60
N GLN A 51 -1.63 -7.17 -17.57
CA GLN A 51 -0.68 -8.02 -18.29
C GLN A 51 -0.65 -7.67 -19.79
N ASN A 52 0.54 -7.45 -20.33
CA ASN A 52 0.81 -7.17 -21.74
C ASN A 52 0.14 -5.90 -22.30
N LYS A 53 -0.28 -4.96 -21.44
CA LYS A 53 -0.92 -3.72 -21.90
C LYS A 53 -0.67 -2.57 -20.93
N MET A 54 -0.08 -1.48 -21.44
CA MET A 54 -0.07 -0.21 -20.72
C MET A 54 -1.49 0.38 -20.71
N VAL A 55 -1.93 0.81 -19.54
CA VAL A 55 -3.25 1.42 -19.33
C VAL A 55 -3.13 2.79 -18.67
N PRO A 56 -4.09 3.70 -18.86
CA PRO A 56 -4.10 4.95 -18.12
C PRO A 56 -4.18 4.68 -16.61
N LEU A 57 -3.41 5.41 -15.81
CA LEU A 57 -3.36 5.27 -14.36
C LEU A 57 -3.94 6.48 -13.66
N ARG A 58 -4.61 6.21 -12.55
CA ARG A 58 -5.04 7.19 -11.57
C ARG A 58 -4.39 6.95 -10.24
N PHE A 59 -4.18 8.04 -9.51
CA PHE A 59 -3.70 8.00 -8.14
C PHE A 59 -4.86 7.70 -7.17
N TRP A 60 -4.62 6.80 -6.21
CA TRP A 60 -5.58 6.41 -5.16
C TRP A 60 -5.38 7.26 -3.90
N HIS A 61 -4.25 7.02 -3.21
CA HIS A 61 -3.78 7.76 -2.04
C HIS A 61 -2.31 7.43 -1.79
N ASP A 62 -1.68 8.20 -0.90
CA ASP A 62 -0.34 7.96 -0.40
C ASP A 62 -0.36 7.57 1.07
N GLN A 63 0.70 6.89 1.50
CA GLN A 63 0.98 6.64 2.90
C GLN A 63 2.44 6.99 3.19
N LEU A 64 2.71 7.60 4.35
CA LEU A 64 4.05 7.64 4.91
C LEU A 64 4.12 6.68 6.09
N PHE A 65 5.18 5.88 6.10
CA PHE A 65 5.51 5.02 7.23
C PHE A 65 6.87 5.44 7.79
N ALA A 66 6.94 5.60 9.11
CA ALA A 66 8.21 5.73 9.81
C ALA A 66 8.27 4.78 11.00
N LYS A 67 9.32 3.96 11.03
CA LYS A 67 9.67 3.09 12.14
C LYS A 67 10.91 3.68 12.84
N PRO A 68 10.79 4.25 14.05
CA PRO A 68 11.94 4.74 14.79
C PRO A 68 12.95 3.63 15.08
N ALA A 69 14.20 4.01 15.29
CA ALA A 69 15.25 3.08 15.74
C ALA A 69 14.84 2.39 17.05
N LYS A 70 15.21 1.12 17.21
CA LYS A 70 14.98 0.24 18.39
C LYS A 70 13.52 -0.10 18.72
N HIS A 71 12.63 0.87 18.63
CA HIS A 71 11.24 0.79 19.08
C HIS A 71 10.25 0.72 17.93
N GLY A 72 10.71 0.63 16.69
CA GLY A 72 9.81 0.68 15.54
C GLY A 72 8.90 -0.55 15.46
N GLY A 73 7.63 -0.33 15.17
CA GLY A 73 6.62 -1.35 15.33
C GLY A 73 6.45 -2.31 14.17
N VAL A 74 5.68 -3.38 14.35
CA VAL A 74 5.35 -4.32 13.27
C VAL A 74 4.23 -3.76 12.37
N VAL A 75 4.18 -4.26 11.14
CA VAL A 75 3.00 -4.18 10.27
C VAL A 75 2.62 -5.62 9.98
N ALA A 76 1.51 -6.08 10.57
CA ALA A 76 1.05 -7.47 10.48
C ALA A 76 0.82 -7.90 9.02
N TRP A 77 0.87 -9.21 8.77
CA TRP A 77 0.63 -9.77 7.44
C TRP A 77 -0.78 -9.43 6.94
N HIS A 78 -0.87 -8.83 5.75
CA HIS A 78 -2.16 -8.45 5.16
C HIS A 78 -2.11 -8.40 3.64
N GLN A 79 -3.30 -8.24 3.04
CA GLN A 79 -3.47 -7.84 1.65
C GLN A 79 -4.02 -6.42 1.63
N ASP A 80 -3.41 -5.53 0.86
CA ASP A 80 -3.83 -4.13 0.73
C ASP A 80 -5.32 -4.01 0.34
N PHE A 81 -5.77 -4.83 -0.63
CA PHE A 81 -7.15 -4.74 -1.13
C PHE A 81 -8.20 -5.10 -0.10
N SER A 82 -7.84 -5.79 1.00
CA SER A 82 -8.78 -6.07 2.09
C SER A 82 -9.35 -4.81 2.74
N TYR A 83 -8.63 -3.67 2.66
CA TYR A 83 -9.05 -2.36 3.14
C TYR A 83 -9.71 -1.47 2.06
N TRP A 84 -9.60 -1.85 0.79
CA TRP A 84 -10.04 -1.05 -0.37
C TRP A 84 -11.13 -1.75 -1.19
N THR A 85 -11.89 -2.66 -0.58
CA THR A 85 -13.02 -3.38 -1.20
C THR A 85 -14.19 -2.47 -1.64
N ARG A 86 -14.06 -1.16 -1.45
CA ARG A 86 -14.96 -0.07 -1.85
C ARG A 86 -14.75 0.42 -3.29
N THR A 87 -13.94 -0.28 -4.08
CA THR A 87 -13.75 -0.03 -5.52
C THR A 87 -13.90 -1.30 -6.36
N THR A 88 -14.28 -1.15 -7.63
CA THR A 88 -14.42 -2.28 -8.58
C THR A 88 -14.17 -1.85 -10.05
N PRO A 89 -13.55 -2.69 -10.91
CA PRO A 89 -12.91 -3.95 -10.58
C PRO A 89 -11.63 -3.74 -9.76
N MET A 90 -11.12 -4.83 -9.16
CA MET A 90 -9.82 -4.82 -8.48
C MET A 90 -8.69 -4.66 -9.52
N MET A 91 -8.34 -3.41 -9.80
CA MET A 91 -7.32 -3.04 -10.76
C MET A 91 -6.42 -1.98 -10.11
N HIS A 92 -5.80 -2.37 -8.99
CA HIS A 92 -4.94 -1.55 -8.15
C HIS A 92 -3.49 -2.05 -8.17
N LEU A 93 -2.55 -1.19 -7.79
CA LEU A 93 -1.14 -1.51 -7.62
C LEU A 93 -0.56 -0.61 -6.52
N THR A 94 0.32 -1.18 -5.71
CA THR A 94 1.04 -0.45 -4.66
C THR A 94 2.50 -0.30 -5.06
N VAL A 95 3.06 0.88 -4.80
CA VAL A 95 4.48 1.19 -4.99
C VAL A 95 5.07 1.65 -3.67
N HIS A 96 6.06 0.92 -3.17
CA HIS A 96 6.74 1.23 -1.93
C HIS A 96 8.15 1.76 -2.22
N ILE A 97 8.37 3.04 -1.92
CA ILE A 97 9.62 3.77 -2.16
C ILE A 97 10.40 3.85 -0.85
N ALA A 98 11.63 3.34 -0.86
CA ALA A 98 12.53 3.37 0.27
C ALA A 98 13.17 4.76 0.44
N LEU A 99 12.88 5.46 1.55
CA LEU A 99 13.50 6.76 1.87
C LEU A 99 14.78 6.62 2.69
N ASP A 100 14.97 5.44 3.28
CA ASP A 100 16.20 4.95 3.91
C ASP A 100 16.46 3.53 3.38
N ASP A 101 17.69 3.00 3.52
CA ASP A 101 17.96 1.60 3.21
C ASP A 101 17.03 0.68 4.00
N GLN A 102 16.58 -0.41 3.41
CA GLN A 102 15.65 -1.36 4.01
C GLN A 102 16.27 -2.76 4.03
N THR A 103 16.43 -3.26 5.25
CA THR A 103 17.05 -4.54 5.56
C THR A 103 16.10 -5.35 6.46
N GLU A 104 16.47 -6.59 6.75
CA GLU A 104 15.72 -7.42 7.69
C GLU A 104 15.71 -6.80 9.10
N GLU A 105 16.84 -6.23 9.53
CA GLU A 105 17.05 -5.70 10.88
C GLU A 105 16.27 -4.40 11.17
N ASN A 106 16.12 -3.54 10.15
CA ASN A 106 15.41 -2.27 10.29
C ASN A 106 13.93 -2.32 9.88
N GLY A 107 13.40 -3.54 9.77
CA GLY A 107 12.00 -3.79 9.48
C GLY A 107 11.64 -3.50 8.04
N GLY A 108 12.45 -3.91 7.07
CA GLY A 108 12.08 -3.94 5.65
C GLY A 108 10.84 -4.79 5.39
N LEU A 109 10.17 -4.55 4.26
CA LEU A 109 8.99 -5.34 3.87
C LEU A 109 9.39 -6.78 3.57
N TYR A 110 8.53 -7.70 3.98
CA TYR A 110 8.55 -9.08 3.56
C TYR A 110 7.32 -9.38 2.75
N TYR A 111 7.45 -10.32 1.81
CA TYR A 111 6.39 -10.78 0.94
C TYR A 111 6.29 -12.30 1.00
N ILE A 112 5.09 -12.83 0.77
CA ILE A 112 4.88 -14.26 0.52
C ILE A 112 4.77 -14.47 -0.99
N PRO A 113 5.79 -15.03 -1.68
CA PRO A 113 5.74 -15.22 -3.13
C PRO A 113 4.52 -16.05 -3.57
N GLY A 114 3.84 -15.62 -4.63
CA GLY A 114 2.65 -16.31 -5.15
C GLY A 114 1.32 -16.03 -4.42
N SER A 115 1.37 -15.46 -3.22
CA SER A 115 0.17 -15.20 -2.38
C SER A 115 -0.85 -14.23 -2.96
N HIS A 116 -0.51 -13.47 -4.01
CA HIS A 116 -1.47 -12.66 -4.77
C HIS A 116 -2.61 -13.48 -5.40
N ARG A 117 -2.49 -14.81 -5.44
CA ARG A 117 -3.51 -15.76 -5.89
C ARG A 117 -4.40 -16.28 -4.76
N TRP A 118 -4.04 -16.00 -3.51
CA TRP A 118 -4.81 -16.42 -2.35
C TRP A 118 -6.04 -15.54 -2.23
N THR A 119 -7.19 -16.14 -2.51
CA THR A 119 -8.49 -15.46 -2.51
C THR A 119 -9.52 -16.31 -1.78
N ARG A 120 -10.63 -15.68 -1.40
CA ARG A 120 -11.83 -16.34 -0.91
C ARG A 120 -12.96 -16.03 -1.88
N ASN A 121 -13.20 -16.93 -2.83
CA ASN A 121 -14.18 -16.75 -3.90
C ASN A 121 -13.94 -15.47 -4.73
N GLY A 122 -12.68 -15.23 -5.14
CA GLY A 122 -12.29 -14.05 -5.91
C GLY A 122 -12.20 -12.74 -5.11
N LYS A 123 -12.40 -12.79 -3.79
CA LYS A 123 -12.23 -11.66 -2.86
C LYS A 123 -10.91 -11.77 -2.09
N PRO A 124 -10.37 -10.65 -1.55
CA PRO A 124 -9.21 -10.69 -0.67
C PRO A 124 -9.48 -11.56 0.58
N LEU A 125 -8.39 -11.98 1.22
CA LEU A 125 -8.40 -12.51 2.57
C LEU A 125 -8.99 -11.47 3.54
N PRO A 126 -9.75 -11.89 4.57
CA PRO A 126 -10.28 -10.98 5.57
C PRO A 126 -9.15 -10.31 6.37
N VAL A 127 -9.41 -9.08 6.82
CA VAL A 127 -8.54 -8.39 7.78
C VAL A 127 -8.59 -9.16 9.12
N THR A 128 -7.42 -9.49 9.66
CA THR A 128 -7.30 -10.21 10.94
C THR A 128 -6.76 -9.34 12.07
N ASP A 129 -6.08 -8.23 11.74
CA ASP A 129 -5.58 -7.27 12.70
C ASP A 129 -5.49 -5.86 12.09
N PHE A 130 -6.31 -4.94 12.59
CA PHE A 130 -6.36 -3.55 12.13
C PHE A 130 -5.30 -2.65 12.79
N ASN A 131 -4.77 -3.06 13.95
CA ASN A 131 -3.83 -2.24 14.73
C ASN A 131 -2.38 -2.64 14.50
N PHE A 132 -2.15 -3.70 13.72
CA PHE A 132 -0.83 -4.27 13.46
C PHE A 132 -0.08 -4.62 14.76
N ALA A 133 -0.79 -5.17 15.73
CA ALA A 133 -0.25 -5.64 17.00
C ALA A 133 0.16 -7.12 16.95
N ASP A 134 -0.53 -7.95 16.16
CA ASP A 134 -0.29 -9.39 16.04
C ASP A 134 0.20 -9.72 14.62
N MET A 135 1.51 -9.92 14.50
CA MET A 135 2.14 -10.26 13.22
C MET A 135 1.50 -11.51 12.60
N GLU A 136 1.14 -12.52 13.40
CA GLU A 136 0.78 -13.86 12.93
C GLU A 136 -0.74 -14.09 12.88
N SER A 137 -1.56 -13.06 13.10
CA SER A 137 -3.03 -13.15 13.09
C SER A 137 -3.58 -13.79 11.81
N ILE A 138 -2.90 -13.58 10.68
CA ILE A 138 -3.28 -14.16 9.37
C ILE A 138 -3.27 -15.70 9.38
N GLN A 139 -2.46 -16.35 10.21
CA GLN A 139 -2.34 -17.81 10.24
C GLN A 139 -3.67 -18.50 10.60
N THR A 140 -4.55 -17.78 11.29
CA THR A 140 -5.87 -18.27 11.72
C THR A 140 -6.85 -18.47 10.56
N ILE A 141 -6.60 -17.83 9.41
CA ILE A 141 -7.50 -17.84 8.25
C ILE A 141 -6.92 -18.56 7.02
N LEU A 142 -5.63 -18.94 7.06
CA LEU A 142 -4.96 -19.62 5.96
C LEU A 142 -5.38 -21.10 5.87
N THR A 143 -5.50 -21.62 4.65
CA THR A 143 -5.64 -23.07 4.44
C THR A 143 -4.32 -23.78 4.75
N GLU A 144 -4.35 -25.11 4.89
CA GLU A 144 -3.13 -25.88 5.14
C GLU A 144 -2.11 -25.76 3.99
N GLU A 145 -2.58 -25.69 2.74
CA GLU A 145 -1.72 -25.46 1.58
C GLU A 145 -1.07 -24.07 1.61
N GLU A 146 -1.85 -23.03 1.95
CA GLU A 146 -1.35 -21.66 2.07
C GLU A 146 -0.31 -21.55 3.20
N LYS A 147 -0.55 -22.21 4.34
CA LYS A 147 0.44 -22.30 5.45
C LYS A 147 1.73 -22.98 5.00
N GLN A 148 1.66 -24.06 4.23
CA GLN A 148 2.86 -24.73 3.68
C GLN A 148 3.63 -23.84 2.68
N GLN A 149 2.92 -22.98 1.96
CA GLN A 149 3.49 -22.01 1.03
C GLN A 149 3.95 -20.72 1.72
N PHE A 150 3.61 -20.51 3.00
CA PHE A 150 3.94 -19.32 3.77
C PHE A 150 5.44 -19.26 4.07
N LYS A 151 6.19 -18.74 3.09
CA LYS A 151 7.66 -18.61 3.13
C LYS A 151 8.03 -17.16 2.88
N PRO A 152 8.10 -16.33 3.94
CA PRO A 152 8.48 -14.93 3.86
C PRO A 152 9.82 -14.69 3.17
N VAL A 153 9.86 -13.71 2.26
CA VAL A 153 11.08 -13.22 1.63
C VAL A 153 11.20 -11.72 1.84
N CYS A 154 12.34 -11.26 2.36
CA CYS A 154 12.61 -9.84 2.56
C CYS A 154 12.88 -9.14 1.23
N GLY A 155 12.07 -8.13 0.90
CA GLY A 155 12.27 -7.23 -0.23
C GLY A 155 13.29 -6.15 0.12
N LYS A 156 14.57 -6.52 0.23
CA LYS A 156 15.65 -5.57 0.54
C LYS A 156 15.72 -4.46 -0.51
N LEU A 157 15.72 -3.21 -0.06
CA LEU A 157 15.78 -2.03 -0.94
C LEU A 157 16.88 -1.08 -0.46
N ARG A 158 17.59 -0.45 -1.39
CA ARG A 158 18.43 0.70 -1.07
C ARG A 158 17.59 1.96 -1.06
N LYS A 159 18.03 3.00 -0.34
CA LYS A 159 17.43 4.32 -0.40
C LYS A 159 17.28 4.79 -1.85
N GLY A 160 16.07 5.24 -2.21
CA GLY A 160 15.69 5.65 -3.56
C GLY A 160 15.21 4.52 -4.47
N HIS A 161 15.34 3.25 -4.08
CA HIS A 161 14.72 2.15 -4.80
C HIS A 161 13.23 2.03 -4.45
N ALA A 162 12.48 1.37 -5.33
CA ALA A 162 11.07 1.06 -5.11
C ALA A 162 10.76 -0.41 -5.40
N SER A 163 9.79 -0.96 -4.68
CA SER A 163 9.12 -2.22 -5.02
C SER A 163 7.70 -1.95 -5.50
N PHE A 164 7.20 -2.84 -6.36
CA PHE A 164 5.82 -2.85 -6.82
C PHE A 164 5.17 -4.15 -6.36
N HIS A 165 3.96 -4.10 -5.85
CA HIS A 165 3.24 -5.31 -5.48
C HIS A 165 1.75 -5.25 -5.81
N HIS A 166 1.24 -6.41 -6.22
CA HIS A 166 -0.20 -6.63 -6.46
C HIS A 166 -0.98 -6.41 -5.15
N PRO A 167 -2.20 -5.86 -5.19
CA PRO A 167 -2.96 -5.50 -3.98
C PRO A 167 -3.43 -6.72 -3.17
N LEU A 168 -3.26 -7.93 -3.71
CA LEU A 168 -3.46 -9.21 -3.00
C LEU A 168 -2.15 -9.89 -2.56
N ALA A 169 -0.98 -9.34 -2.87
CA ALA A 169 0.26 -9.92 -2.39
C ALA A 169 0.30 -9.80 -0.86
N VAL A 170 0.33 -10.94 -0.16
CA VAL A 170 0.48 -10.95 1.29
C VAL A 170 1.85 -10.41 1.63
N HIS A 171 1.87 -9.35 2.43
CA HIS A 171 3.08 -8.68 2.86
C HIS A 171 2.93 -8.11 4.27
N GLY A 172 4.06 -7.81 4.89
CA GLY A 172 4.14 -7.33 6.26
C GLY A 172 5.55 -6.85 6.55
N SER A 173 5.78 -6.30 7.74
CA SER A 173 7.15 -5.97 8.17
C SER A 173 7.31 -6.10 9.67
N TYR A 174 8.36 -6.79 10.09
CA TYR A 174 8.74 -6.87 11.49
C TYR A 174 9.18 -5.51 12.04
N GLY A 175 9.35 -5.46 13.36
CA GLY A 175 9.77 -4.25 14.06
C GLY A 175 11.17 -3.80 13.67
N ASN A 176 11.42 -2.49 13.76
CA ASN A 176 12.77 -1.95 13.59
C ASN A 176 13.51 -2.09 14.93
N ARG A 177 14.53 -2.94 14.95
CA ARG A 177 15.40 -3.17 16.12
C ARG A 177 16.80 -2.60 15.95
N SER A 178 17.08 -2.03 14.78
CA SER A 178 18.36 -1.41 14.46
C SER A 178 18.54 -0.03 15.13
N GLU A 179 19.75 0.51 15.03
CA GLU A 179 20.12 1.85 15.51
C GLU A 179 19.65 3.00 14.59
N VAL A 180 19.10 2.69 13.42
CA VAL A 180 18.69 3.70 12.42
C VAL A 180 17.18 3.68 12.17
N PRO A 181 16.54 4.84 11.94
CA PRO A 181 15.13 4.86 11.56
C PRO A 181 14.93 4.30 10.14
N ARG A 182 13.73 3.78 9.88
CA ARG A 182 13.31 3.33 8.54
C ARG A 182 12.09 4.12 8.11
N ARG A 183 12.21 4.90 7.03
CA ARG A 183 11.08 5.63 6.42
C ARG A 183 10.77 5.10 5.02
N ALA A 184 9.50 5.17 4.66
CA ALA A 184 9.04 4.83 3.32
C ALA A 184 7.89 5.75 2.90
N ALA A 185 7.83 6.02 1.60
CA ALA A 185 6.64 6.59 0.95
C ALA A 185 5.97 5.49 0.13
N VAL A 186 4.68 5.29 0.35
CA VAL A 186 3.87 4.30 -0.36
C VAL A 186 2.88 5.06 -1.21
N LEU A 187 2.83 4.73 -2.50
CA LEU A 187 1.92 5.32 -3.47
C LEU A 187 1.01 4.22 -4.01
N ASN A 188 -0.28 4.46 -3.95
CA ASN A 188 -1.28 3.53 -4.44
C ASN A 188 -1.92 4.08 -5.71
N TYR A 189 -2.03 3.23 -6.73
CA TYR A 189 -2.60 3.57 -8.02
C TYR A 189 -3.67 2.57 -8.41
N PHE A 190 -4.48 2.98 -9.38
CA PHE A 190 -5.46 2.10 -10.02
C PHE A 190 -5.65 2.48 -11.49
N GLY A 191 -6.21 1.56 -12.27
CA GLY A 191 -6.42 1.79 -13.71
C GLY A 191 -7.60 2.72 -13.95
N ASP A 192 -7.53 3.57 -14.96
CA ASP A 192 -8.67 4.39 -15.36
C ASP A 192 -9.89 3.51 -15.68
N GLY A 193 -11.07 3.94 -15.21
CA GLY A 193 -12.33 3.22 -15.37
C GLY A 193 -12.76 2.38 -14.18
N VAL A 194 -11.93 2.23 -13.14
CA VAL A 194 -12.39 1.74 -11.82
C VAL A 194 -13.50 2.65 -11.29
N LYS A 195 -14.49 2.03 -10.65
CA LYS A 195 -15.70 2.64 -10.11
C LYS A 195 -15.79 2.47 -8.60
N SER A 196 -16.54 3.36 -7.95
CA SER A 196 -16.92 3.18 -6.55
C SER A 196 -17.86 1.98 -6.43
N SER A 197 -17.67 1.15 -5.39
CA SER A 197 -18.60 0.10 -4.99
C SER A 197 -19.30 0.42 -3.66
N THR A 198 -19.35 1.70 -3.29
CA THR A 198 -20.00 2.17 -2.07
C THR A 198 -20.57 3.58 -2.23
N ASN A 199 -21.50 3.95 -1.35
CA ASN A 199 -21.96 5.34 -1.17
C ASN A 199 -21.34 6.01 0.06
N GLU A 200 -20.46 5.31 0.78
CA GLU A 200 -19.70 5.82 1.91
C GLU A 200 -18.48 6.63 1.47
N ASP A 201 -17.79 7.25 2.44
CA ASP A 201 -16.51 7.89 2.22
C ASP A 201 -15.48 6.86 1.72
N LEU A 202 -14.79 7.19 0.62
CA LEU A 202 -13.67 6.42 0.08
C LEU A 202 -12.38 6.77 0.83
N LEU A 203 -12.19 8.05 1.03
CA LEU A 203 -11.19 8.69 1.89
C LEU A 203 -11.93 9.76 2.71
N LYS A 204 -11.35 10.24 3.81
CA LYS A 204 -11.99 11.21 4.70
C LYS A 204 -12.54 12.43 3.92
N GLY A 205 -13.86 12.56 3.89
CA GLY A 205 -14.57 13.67 3.22
C GLY A 205 -14.62 13.57 1.69
N ILE A 206 -14.20 12.44 1.10
CA ILE A 206 -14.22 12.21 -0.34
C ILE A 206 -15.18 11.08 -0.65
N LYS A 207 -16.24 11.42 -1.40
CA LYS A 207 -17.27 10.49 -1.86
C LYS A 207 -17.35 10.50 -3.38
N ILE A 208 -17.48 9.30 -3.95
CA ILE A 208 -17.90 9.06 -5.32
C ILE A 208 -19.11 8.12 -5.21
N PRO A 209 -20.29 8.46 -5.78
CA PRO A 209 -21.46 7.60 -5.70
C PRO A 209 -21.18 6.19 -6.23
N GLU A 210 -21.88 5.20 -5.68
CA GLU A 210 -21.73 3.82 -6.12
C GLU A 210 -22.01 3.69 -7.64
N GLY A 211 -21.15 2.96 -8.35
CA GLY A 211 -21.25 2.77 -9.80
C GLY A 211 -20.62 3.87 -10.64
N GLU A 212 -20.30 5.02 -10.03
CA GLU A 212 -19.61 6.12 -10.70
C GLU A 212 -18.10 5.90 -10.78
N LYS A 213 -17.49 6.50 -11.81
CA LYS A 213 -16.05 6.38 -12.07
C LYS A 213 -15.25 7.10 -10.98
N MET A 214 -14.18 6.45 -10.54
CA MET A 214 -13.23 7.00 -9.57
C MET A 214 -12.33 8.04 -10.23
N GLU A 215 -12.76 9.31 -10.23
CA GLU A 215 -12.04 10.40 -10.88
C GLU A 215 -12.20 11.75 -10.17
N GLY A 216 -11.62 12.81 -10.77
CA GLY A 216 -11.62 14.17 -10.23
C GLY A 216 -10.34 14.53 -9.49
N GLN A 217 -10.37 15.67 -8.79
CA GLN A 217 -9.17 16.26 -8.20
C GLN A 217 -8.46 15.37 -7.17
N PHE A 218 -9.20 14.47 -6.51
CA PHE A 218 -8.64 13.56 -5.50
C PHE A 218 -8.22 12.20 -6.06
N PHE A 219 -8.61 11.90 -7.31
CA PHE A 219 -8.21 10.71 -8.05
C PHE A 219 -7.71 11.10 -9.45
N PRO A 220 -6.68 11.95 -9.52
CA PRO A 220 -6.22 12.52 -10.79
C PRO A 220 -5.70 11.43 -11.72
N LEU A 221 -5.89 11.62 -13.02
CA LEU A 221 -5.19 10.85 -14.04
C LEU A 221 -3.72 11.27 -14.01
N VAL A 222 -2.84 10.34 -13.67
CA VAL A 222 -1.40 10.61 -13.49
C VAL A 222 -0.58 10.15 -14.68
N PHE A 223 -1.12 9.27 -15.50
CA PHE A 223 -0.47 8.74 -16.69
C PHE A 223 -1.49 8.29 -17.71
N ASP A 224 -1.27 8.60 -18.98
CA ASP A 224 -1.96 8.00 -20.12
C ASP A 224 -0.92 7.56 -21.16
N PRO A 225 -0.93 6.31 -21.64
CA PRO A 225 -0.05 5.88 -22.73
C PRO A 225 -0.13 6.77 -23.98
N ALA A 226 -1.28 7.42 -24.22
CA ALA A 226 -1.46 8.37 -25.31
C ALA A 226 -0.62 9.66 -25.17
N TRP A 227 -0.03 9.93 -24.00
CA TRP A 227 0.89 11.06 -23.82
C TRP A 227 2.30 10.77 -24.33
N MET A 228 2.62 9.51 -24.65
CA MET A 228 3.93 9.11 -25.16
C MET A 228 4.00 9.10 -26.70
N SER A 229 2.87 9.31 -27.38
CA SER A 229 2.76 9.30 -28.84
C SER A 229 2.99 10.67 -29.47
#